data_AF-A0A068NPE7-F1
#
_entry.id   AF-A0A068NPE7-F1
#
_cell.length_a   1.000
_cell.length_b   1.000
_cell.length_c   1.000
_cell.angle_alpha   90.00
_cell.angle_beta   90.00
_cell.angle_gamma   90.00
#
_symmetry.space_group_name_H-M   'P 1'
#
loop_
_entity.id
_entity.type
_entity.pdbx_description
1 polymer ?
#
loop_
_entity_poly.entity_id
_entity_poly.type
_entity_poly.pdbx_seq_one_letter_code
_entity_poly.pdbx_strand_id
1 'polypeptide(L)'
;MRLDGRIHPEILRLADQFAQQYTWPGTSSLVPEHAKAIKAYQSLWMKQYGKGCFAWFVFYSVAFVGSIAVKPMLGNPSVNFAVLSVLVLGFLHAYLGYQTSRKRLSADELAALLPVLDLSPVQRAYSEAALVLYRLNLPEETGDDVWKQLNRLIDEETRLRSVRDRGSVGLSTPAQVSSEMEEIRKRLDQTNDSMTREALERSFELCQGRLQAVRDLSLVVERVDAQLEMLAQSMRGMRDSLQRLSTAPSDTNWELDLQPLRDTVEHASFHSQALEAAVNEVQTLG
;
A
#
# COMPACT_ATOMS: atom_id res chain seq x y z
N MET A 1 -7.93 -16.34 -13.81
CA MET A 1 -6.65 -16.33 -14.56
C MET A 1 -5.69 -15.43 -13.74
N ARG A 2 -4.37 -15.67 -13.72
CA ARG A 2 -3.41 -15.12 -12.72
C ARG A 2 -2.83 -13.74 -13.09
N LEU A 3 -2.67 -12.85 -12.09
CA LEU A 3 -1.97 -11.55 -12.20
C LEU A 3 -0.48 -11.63 -11.77
N ASP A 4 0.04 -12.85 -11.61
CA ASP A 4 1.34 -13.13 -10.99
C ASP A 4 2.47 -12.29 -11.61
N GLY A 5 3.13 -11.50 -10.76
CA GLY A 5 4.33 -10.72 -11.11
C GLY A 5 4.10 -9.42 -11.87
N ARG A 6 2.86 -9.09 -12.25
CA ARG A 6 2.54 -7.86 -13.01
C ARG A 6 1.96 -6.75 -12.14
N ILE A 7 1.21 -7.11 -11.08
CA ILE A 7 0.68 -6.14 -10.12
C ILE A 7 1.76 -5.57 -9.22
N HIS A 8 1.63 -4.28 -8.93
CA HIS A 8 2.49 -3.54 -8.04
C HIS A 8 2.50 -4.13 -6.60
N PRO A 9 3.68 -4.33 -5.98
CA PRO A 9 3.80 -4.93 -4.64
C PRO A 9 2.98 -4.23 -3.56
N GLU A 10 2.80 -2.92 -3.66
CA GLU A 10 2.02 -2.15 -2.69
C GLU A 10 0.54 -2.54 -2.67
N ILE A 11 -0.07 -2.80 -3.83
CA ILE A 11 -1.47 -3.26 -3.91
C ILE A 11 -1.60 -4.65 -3.30
N LEU A 12 -0.61 -5.52 -3.53
CA LEU A 12 -0.56 -6.83 -2.89
C LEU A 12 -0.42 -6.70 -1.37
N ARG A 13 0.40 -5.77 -0.88
CA ARG A 13 0.59 -5.50 0.55
C ARG A 13 -0.72 -5.04 1.20
N LEU A 14 -1.46 -4.13 0.57
CA LEU A 14 -2.73 -3.62 1.09
C LEU A 14 -3.81 -4.71 1.09
N ALA A 15 -3.92 -5.48 0.01
CA ALA A 15 -4.81 -6.64 -0.04
C ALA A 15 -4.45 -7.68 1.03
N ASP A 16 -3.16 -7.91 1.26
CA ASP A 16 -2.69 -8.83 2.28
C ASP A 16 -3.01 -8.34 3.68
N GLN A 17 -2.75 -7.06 3.99
CA GLN A 17 -3.09 -6.46 5.28
C GLN A 17 -4.57 -6.54 5.59
N PHE A 18 -5.41 -6.20 4.61
CA PHE A 18 -6.85 -6.36 4.73
C PHE A 18 -7.23 -7.82 5.02
N ALA A 19 -6.68 -8.76 4.25
CA ALA A 19 -6.92 -10.18 4.49
C ALA A 19 -6.44 -10.60 5.89
N GLN A 20 -5.27 -10.17 6.37
CA GLN A 20 -4.76 -10.50 7.71
C GLN A 20 -5.68 -9.99 8.81
N GLN A 21 -6.13 -8.75 8.69
CA GLN A 21 -6.98 -8.11 9.69
C GLN A 21 -8.29 -8.87 9.90
N TYR A 22 -8.81 -9.50 8.83
CA TYR A 22 -10.16 -10.05 8.86
C TYR A 22 -10.29 -11.56 8.56
N THR A 23 -9.18 -12.29 8.38
CA THR A 23 -9.20 -13.76 8.22
C THR A 23 -9.14 -14.53 9.54
N TRP A 24 -8.79 -13.88 10.65
CA TRP A 24 -8.74 -14.54 11.95
C TRP A 24 -10.14 -14.69 12.60
N PRO A 25 -10.49 -15.90 13.08
CA PRO A 25 -11.74 -16.13 13.80
C PRO A 25 -11.68 -15.38 15.14
N GLY A 26 -12.38 -14.24 15.21
CA GLY A 26 -12.38 -13.36 16.39
C GLY A 26 -12.76 -11.92 16.10
N THR A 27 -12.79 -11.50 14.83
CA THR A 27 -13.26 -10.16 14.43
C THR A 27 -14.78 -10.12 14.32
N SER A 28 -15.45 -10.15 15.48
CA SER A 28 -16.91 -10.17 15.62
C SER A 28 -17.63 -8.84 15.28
N SER A 29 -16.93 -7.83 14.75
CA SER A 29 -17.47 -6.50 14.47
C SER A 29 -17.32 -6.05 13.01
N LEU A 30 -17.26 -6.98 12.06
CA LEU A 30 -17.21 -6.65 10.64
C LEU A 30 -18.48 -5.92 10.18
N VAL A 31 -18.32 -4.72 9.62
CA VAL A 31 -19.37 -4.06 8.83
C VAL A 31 -19.86 -5.06 7.76
N PRO A 32 -21.18 -5.16 7.49
CA PRO A 32 -21.74 -6.16 6.58
C PRO A 32 -21.06 -6.23 5.21
N GLU A 33 -20.61 -5.08 4.68
CA GLU A 33 -19.90 -4.99 3.41
C GLU A 33 -18.53 -5.67 3.43
N HIS A 34 -17.73 -5.45 4.47
CA HIS A 34 -16.45 -6.15 4.66
C HIS A 34 -16.67 -7.66 4.77
N ALA A 35 -17.67 -8.10 5.55
CA ALA A 35 -17.98 -9.53 5.68
C ALA A 35 -18.34 -10.18 4.34
N LYS A 36 -19.09 -9.48 3.49
CA LYS A 36 -19.45 -9.96 2.14
C LYS A 36 -18.21 -10.08 1.24
N ALA A 37 -17.35 -9.06 1.22
CA ALA A 37 -16.12 -9.06 0.43
C ALA A 37 -15.15 -10.16 0.87
N ILE A 38 -14.98 -10.36 2.19
CA ILE A 38 -14.10 -11.41 2.74
C ILE A 38 -14.64 -12.79 2.40
N LYS A 39 -15.95 -13.03 2.51
CA LYS A 39 -16.53 -14.32 2.12
C LYS A 39 -16.33 -14.60 0.62
N ALA A 40 -16.51 -13.60 -0.23
CA ALA A 40 -16.27 -13.73 -1.66
C ALA A 40 -14.78 -14.04 -1.94
N TYR A 41 -13.87 -13.28 -1.33
CA TYR A 41 -12.42 -13.50 -1.42
C TYR A 41 -12.03 -14.91 -0.94
N GLN A 42 -12.46 -15.32 0.26
CA GLN A 42 -12.18 -16.66 0.81
C GLN A 42 -12.74 -17.77 -0.08
N SER A 43 -13.94 -17.60 -0.63
CA SER A 43 -14.52 -18.58 -1.54
C SER A 43 -13.71 -18.72 -2.83
N LEU A 44 -13.24 -17.61 -3.41
CA LEU A 44 -12.40 -17.62 -4.61
C LEU A 44 -11.03 -18.23 -4.30
N TRP A 45 -10.42 -17.83 -3.20
CA TRP A 45 -9.16 -18.37 -2.71
C TRP A 45 -9.25 -19.88 -2.47
N MET A 46 -10.31 -20.36 -1.80
CA MET A 46 -10.53 -21.80 -1.60
C MET A 46 -10.75 -22.55 -2.90
N LYS A 47 -11.42 -21.95 -3.89
CA LYS A 47 -11.60 -22.56 -5.21
C LYS A 47 -10.27 -22.71 -5.94
N GLN A 48 -9.39 -21.72 -5.81
CA GLN A 48 -8.14 -21.63 -6.56
C GLN A 48 -6.96 -22.33 -5.88
N TYR A 49 -6.86 -22.23 -4.55
CA TYR A 49 -5.75 -22.75 -3.74
C TYR A 49 -6.18 -23.85 -2.76
N GLY A 50 -7.47 -23.91 -2.41
CA GLY A 50 -7.99 -24.82 -1.41
C GLY A 50 -7.83 -26.30 -1.77
N LYS A 51 -7.80 -26.68 -3.06
CA LYS A 51 -7.50 -28.08 -3.45
C LYS A 51 -6.11 -28.53 -3.01
N GLY A 52 -5.11 -27.64 -3.09
CA GLY A 52 -3.75 -27.90 -2.61
C GLY A 52 -3.69 -28.01 -1.09
N CYS A 53 -4.29 -27.04 -0.38
CA CYS A 53 -4.35 -27.07 1.09
C CYS A 53 -5.14 -28.28 1.62
N PHE A 54 -6.28 -28.64 1.01
CA PHE A 54 -7.06 -29.81 1.41
C PHE A 54 -6.34 -31.12 1.12
N ALA A 55 -5.63 -31.24 -0.02
CA ALA A 55 -4.85 -32.43 -0.31
C ALA A 55 -3.78 -32.68 0.77
N TRP A 56 -3.10 -31.62 1.21
CA TRP A 56 -2.16 -31.69 2.33
C TRP A 56 -2.85 -32.03 3.65
N PHE A 57 -3.96 -31.37 3.97
CA PHE A 57 -4.71 -31.65 5.19
C PHE A 57 -5.18 -33.12 5.25
N VAL A 58 -5.69 -33.65 4.13
CA VAL A 58 -6.09 -35.06 4.00
C VAL A 58 -4.89 -35.99 4.15
N PHE A 59 -3.76 -35.70 3.49
CA PHE A 59 -2.53 -36.49 3.60
C PHE A 59 -2.05 -36.59 5.05
N TYR A 60 -1.97 -35.46 5.77
CA TYR A 60 -1.56 -35.44 7.17
C TYR A 60 -2.60 -36.06 8.11
N SER A 61 -3.90 -35.90 7.83
CA SER A 61 -4.97 -36.55 8.60
C SER A 61 -4.91 -38.07 8.46
N VAL A 62 -4.70 -38.59 7.25
CA VAL A 62 -4.52 -40.03 6.99
C VAL A 62 -3.25 -40.55 7.67
N ALA A 63 -2.14 -39.81 7.58
CA ALA A 63 -0.90 -40.18 8.27
C ALA A 63 -1.07 -40.20 9.80
N PHE A 64 -1.81 -39.23 10.36
CA PHE A 64 -2.13 -39.16 11.77
C PHE A 64 -3.01 -40.34 12.22
N VAL A 65 -4.10 -40.62 11.53
CA VAL A 65 -5.00 -41.74 11.84
C VAL A 65 -4.26 -43.09 11.69
N GLY A 66 -3.47 -43.26 10.64
CA GLY A 66 -2.62 -44.45 10.44
C GLY A 66 -1.64 -44.65 11.60
N SER A 67 -1.07 -43.57 12.12
CA SER A 67 -0.16 -43.65 13.27
C SER A 67 -0.84 -44.02 14.59
N ILE A 68 -2.10 -43.62 14.79
CA ILE A 68 -2.92 -44.04 15.95
C ILE A 68 -3.28 -45.53 15.84
N ALA A 69 -3.61 -46.01 14.65
CA ALA A 69 -3.97 -47.41 14.43
C ALA A 69 -2.81 -48.39 14.70
N VAL A 70 -1.56 -47.94 14.54
CA VAL A 70 -0.35 -48.74 14.81
C VAL A 70 0.16 -48.57 16.26
N LYS A 71 -0.38 -47.60 17.02
CA LYS A 71 -0.03 -47.32 18.42
C LYS A 71 -0.08 -48.55 19.37
N PRO A 72 -1.05 -49.48 19.29
CA PRO A 72 -1.05 -50.67 20.15
C PRO A 72 0.02 -51.72 19.77
N MET A 73 0.63 -51.62 18.59
CA MET A 73 1.74 -52.50 18.17
C MET A 73 3.12 -51.96 18.54
N LEU A 74 3.24 -50.66 18.84
CA LEU A 74 4.51 -50.00 19.12
C LEU A 74 4.39 -49.17 20.40
N GLY A 75 4.58 -49.81 21.56
CA GLY A 75 4.67 -49.16 22.88
C GLY A 75 5.90 -48.28 23.08
N ASN A 76 6.42 -47.67 22.00
CA ASN A 76 7.70 -47.00 21.94
C ASN A 76 7.51 -45.46 21.94
N PRO A 77 8.12 -44.71 22.88
CA PRO A 77 8.09 -43.25 22.92
C PRO A 77 8.52 -42.59 21.60
N SER A 78 9.41 -43.23 20.83
CA SER A 78 9.88 -42.73 19.53
C SER A 78 8.75 -42.62 18.49
N VAL A 79 7.72 -43.46 18.58
CA VAL A 79 6.57 -43.40 17.67
C VAL A 79 5.71 -42.18 17.96
N ASN A 80 5.43 -41.87 19.23
CA ASN A 80 4.70 -40.66 19.59
C ASN A 80 5.42 -39.39 19.12
N PHE A 81 6.76 -39.36 19.22
CA PHE A 81 7.56 -38.26 18.69
C PHE A 81 7.46 -38.17 17.16
N ALA A 82 7.52 -39.29 16.45
CA ALA A 82 7.34 -39.34 15.00
C ALA A 82 5.94 -38.82 14.57
N VAL A 83 4.87 -39.18 15.29
CA VAL A 83 3.51 -38.68 15.02
C VAL A 83 3.43 -37.17 15.19
N LEU A 84 3.95 -36.63 16.29
CA LEU A 84 3.99 -35.19 16.53
C LEU A 84 4.83 -34.46 15.47
N SER A 85 5.94 -35.06 15.06
CA SER A 85 6.81 -34.52 14.00
C SER A 85 6.05 -34.38 12.68
N VAL A 86 5.31 -35.42 12.29
CA VAL A 86 4.50 -35.43 11.05
C VAL A 86 3.40 -34.36 11.11
N LEU A 87 2.73 -34.21 12.26
CA LEU A 87 1.72 -33.15 12.44
C LEU A 87 2.32 -31.75 12.34
N VAL A 88 3.45 -31.50 13.03
CA VAL A 88 4.13 -30.19 12.99
C VAL A 88 4.63 -29.88 11.60
N LEU A 89 5.27 -30.84 10.92
CA LEU A 89 5.72 -30.68 9.54
C LEU A 89 4.56 -30.42 8.58
N GLY A 90 3.40 -31.03 8.84
CA GLY A 90 2.20 -30.79 8.04
C GLY A 90 1.55 -29.44 8.27
N PHE A 91 1.51 -28.99 9.51
CA PHE A 91 1.09 -27.64 9.82
C PHE A 91 2.04 -26.61 9.19
N LEU A 92 3.35 -26.87 9.24
CA LEU A 92 4.37 -26.03 8.61
C LEU A 92 4.22 -26.00 7.08
N HIS A 93 4.00 -27.13 6.42
CA HIS A 93 3.78 -27.18 4.97
C HIS A 93 2.48 -26.49 4.56
N ALA A 94 1.39 -26.70 5.31
CA ALA A 94 0.13 -26.01 5.08
C ALA A 94 0.28 -24.49 5.26
N TYR A 95 0.99 -24.06 6.30
CA TYR A 95 1.31 -22.66 6.57
C TYR A 95 2.18 -22.04 5.48
N LEU A 96 3.23 -22.74 5.03
CA LEU A 96 4.09 -22.29 3.93
C LEU A 96 3.31 -22.23 2.61
N GLY A 97 2.49 -23.24 2.30
CA GLY A 97 1.62 -23.25 1.13
C GLY A 97 0.62 -22.10 1.15
N TYR A 98 0.03 -21.81 2.32
CA TYR A 98 -0.82 -20.65 2.55
C TYR A 98 -0.07 -19.34 2.31
N GLN A 99 1.08 -19.15 2.96
CA GLN A 99 1.96 -17.98 2.79
C GLN A 99 2.38 -17.76 1.32
N THR A 100 2.70 -18.84 0.60
CA THR A 100 3.13 -18.75 -0.82
C THR A 100 1.96 -18.41 -1.74
N SER A 101 0.77 -18.94 -1.44
CA SER A 101 -0.46 -18.66 -2.21
C SER A 101 -0.97 -17.24 -1.97
N ARG A 102 -0.76 -16.66 -0.78
CA ARG A 102 -1.09 -15.26 -0.47
C ARG A 102 -0.31 -14.26 -1.34
N LYS A 103 0.89 -14.62 -1.78
CA LYS A 103 1.69 -13.78 -2.70
C LYS A 103 1.13 -13.76 -4.14
N ARG A 104 0.03 -14.48 -4.41
CA ARG A 104 -0.56 -14.63 -5.74
C ARG A 104 -2.03 -14.18 -5.69
N LEU A 105 -2.26 -12.91 -5.97
CA LEU A 105 -3.61 -12.35 -6.05
C LEU A 105 -4.14 -12.56 -7.47
N SER A 106 -5.29 -13.20 -7.62
CA SER A 106 -5.99 -13.32 -8.91
C SER A 106 -6.86 -12.09 -9.20
N ALA A 107 -7.23 -11.90 -10.47
CA ALA A 107 -8.03 -10.75 -10.88
C ALA A 107 -9.42 -10.76 -10.22
N ASP A 108 -10.00 -11.94 -10.04
CA ASP A 108 -11.28 -12.10 -9.39
C ASP A 108 -11.18 -11.82 -7.88
N GLU A 109 -10.08 -12.23 -7.24
CA GLU A 109 -9.82 -11.92 -5.82
C GLU A 109 -9.62 -10.41 -5.61
N LEU A 110 -8.82 -9.74 -6.46
CA LEU A 110 -8.66 -8.30 -6.41
C LEU A 110 -9.99 -7.58 -6.62
N ALA A 111 -10.78 -7.98 -7.61
CA ALA A 111 -12.09 -7.39 -7.88
C ALA A 111 -13.06 -7.54 -6.71
N ALA A 112 -13.02 -8.67 -5.98
CA ALA A 112 -13.83 -8.89 -4.79
C ALA A 112 -13.41 -8.02 -3.61
N LEU A 113 -12.11 -7.74 -3.47
CA LEU A 113 -11.56 -6.92 -2.38
C LEU A 113 -11.64 -5.42 -2.68
N LEU A 114 -11.59 -5.01 -3.95
CA LEU A 114 -11.48 -3.61 -4.36
C LEU A 114 -12.46 -2.64 -3.66
N PRO A 115 -13.75 -2.97 -3.45
CA PRO A 115 -14.68 -2.04 -2.80
C PRO A 115 -14.35 -1.75 -1.33
N VAL A 116 -13.64 -2.65 -0.68
CA VAL A 116 -13.38 -2.62 0.77
C VAL A 116 -11.92 -2.32 1.12
N LEU A 117 -11.03 -2.28 0.12
CA LEU A 117 -9.65 -1.87 0.32
C LEU A 117 -9.57 -0.36 0.51
N ASP A 118 -8.82 0.03 1.53
CA ASP A 118 -8.41 1.41 1.74
C ASP A 118 -7.30 1.75 0.75
N LEU A 119 -7.72 2.25 -0.42
CA LEU A 119 -6.85 2.61 -1.52
C LEU A 119 -6.93 4.12 -1.75
N SER A 120 -5.79 4.71 -2.09
CA SER A 120 -5.78 6.05 -2.63
C SER A 120 -6.56 6.14 -3.96
N PRO A 121 -6.91 7.37 -4.41
CA PRO A 121 -7.48 7.55 -5.73
C PRO A 121 -6.63 6.97 -6.87
N VAL A 122 -5.30 7.09 -6.78
CA VAL A 122 -4.36 6.54 -7.77
C VAL A 122 -4.35 5.00 -7.71
N GLN A 123 -4.20 4.41 -6.52
CA GLN A 123 -4.18 2.96 -6.32
C GLN A 123 -5.49 2.29 -6.74
N ARG A 124 -6.63 2.96 -6.50
CA ARG A 124 -7.94 2.49 -6.94
C ARG A 124 -8.05 2.51 -8.46
N ALA A 125 -7.72 3.63 -9.10
CA ALA A 125 -7.74 3.74 -10.55
C ALA A 125 -6.75 2.76 -11.22
N TYR A 126 -5.57 2.56 -10.62
CA TYR A 126 -4.62 1.52 -11.02
C TYR A 126 -5.24 0.12 -10.94
N SER A 127 -5.89 -0.22 -9.82
CA SER A 127 -6.46 -1.56 -9.63
C SER A 127 -7.59 -1.82 -10.61
N GLU A 128 -8.41 -0.81 -10.90
CA GLU A 128 -9.44 -0.88 -11.94
C GLU A 128 -8.83 -1.04 -13.33
N ALA A 129 -7.80 -0.25 -13.66
CA ALA A 129 -7.05 -0.34 -14.92
C ALA A 129 -6.42 -1.73 -15.08
N ALA A 130 -5.79 -2.25 -14.04
CA ALA A 130 -5.20 -3.58 -13.98
C ALA A 130 -6.22 -4.69 -14.26
N LEU A 131 -7.42 -4.60 -13.69
CA LEU A 131 -8.51 -5.56 -13.94
C LEU A 131 -9.00 -5.52 -15.39
N VAL A 132 -9.06 -4.34 -16.00
CA VAL A 132 -9.44 -4.17 -17.41
C VAL A 132 -8.34 -4.71 -18.32
N LEU A 133 -7.09 -4.28 -18.10
CA LEU A 133 -5.91 -4.72 -18.85
C LEU A 133 -5.75 -6.23 -18.84
N TYR A 134 -6.12 -6.86 -17.73
CA TYR A 134 -6.11 -8.31 -17.59
C TYR A 134 -7.14 -9.03 -18.47
N ARG A 135 -8.29 -8.40 -18.73
CA ARG A 135 -9.35 -8.94 -19.59
C ARG A 135 -9.12 -8.63 -21.06
N LEU A 136 -8.33 -7.59 -21.34
CA LEU A 136 -7.92 -7.23 -22.67
C LEU A 136 -6.88 -8.22 -23.21
N ASN A 137 -7.08 -8.68 -24.44
CA ASN A 137 -6.09 -9.48 -25.15
C ASN A 137 -5.20 -8.56 -25.98
N LEU A 138 -4.40 -7.72 -25.32
CA LEU A 138 -3.43 -6.85 -25.99
C LEU A 138 -2.23 -7.67 -26.50
N PRO A 139 -1.54 -7.21 -27.56
CA PRO A 139 -0.22 -7.71 -27.91
C PRO A 139 0.71 -7.67 -26.70
N GLU A 140 1.54 -8.71 -26.51
CA GLU A 140 2.38 -8.88 -25.32
C GLU A 140 3.28 -7.66 -25.06
N GLU A 141 3.91 -7.12 -26.11
CA GLU A 141 4.76 -5.92 -26.03
C GLU A 141 3.99 -4.68 -25.53
N THR A 142 2.82 -4.42 -26.12
CA THR A 142 1.95 -3.29 -25.71
C THR A 142 1.45 -3.48 -24.28
N GLY A 143 0.98 -4.69 -23.95
CA GLY A 143 0.51 -5.00 -22.60
C GLY A 143 1.60 -4.81 -21.55
N ASP A 144 2.83 -5.27 -21.83
CA ASP A 144 3.96 -5.15 -20.93
C ASP A 144 4.42 -3.69 -20.74
N ASP A 145 4.40 -2.86 -21.79
CA ASP A 145 4.69 -1.43 -21.63
C ASP A 145 3.61 -0.75 -20.79
N VAL A 146 2.33 -1.04 -21.01
CA VAL A 146 1.23 -0.51 -20.19
C VAL A 146 1.42 -0.88 -18.72
N TRP A 147 1.71 -2.15 -18.41
CA TRP A 147 1.97 -2.59 -17.04
C TRP A 147 3.13 -1.83 -16.40
N LYS A 148 4.22 -1.61 -17.14
CA LYS A 148 5.38 -0.82 -16.66
C LYS A 148 4.98 0.62 -16.35
N GLN A 149 4.23 1.29 -17.22
CA GLN A 149 3.81 2.67 -16.98
C GLN A 149 2.85 2.78 -15.78
N LEU A 150 1.90 1.86 -15.66
CA LEU A 150 0.98 1.81 -14.50
C LEU A 150 1.74 1.60 -13.19
N ASN A 151 2.73 0.70 -13.18
CA ASN A 151 3.55 0.46 -11.99
C ASN A 151 4.39 1.68 -11.61
N ARG A 152 5.00 2.37 -12.59
CA ARG A 152 5.78 3.59 -12.36
C ARG A 152 4.96 4.71 -11.71
N LEU A 153 3.69 4.85 -12.06
CA LEU A 153 2.80 5.83 -11.44
C LEU A 153 2.54 5.51 -9.96
N ILE A 154 2.45 4.24 -9.60
CA ILE A 154 2.32 3.82 -8.19
C ILE A 154 3.63 3.99 -7.44
N ASP A 155 4.77 3.72 -8.06
CA ASP A 155 6.09 4.01 -7.49
C ASP A 155 6.20 5.50 -7.14
N GLU A 156 5.85 6.38 -8.09
CA GLU A 156 5.93 7.83 -7.90
C GLU A 156 4.91 8.33 -6.87
N GLU A 157 3.69 7.81 -6.86
CA GLU A 157 2.71 8.12 -5.82
C GLU A 157 3.23 7.72 -4.43
N THR A 158 3.80 6.53 -4.31
CA THR A 158 4.35 6.02 -3.04
C THR A 158 5.48 6.92 -2.55
N ARG A 159 6.35 7.37 -3.47
CA ARG A 159 7.42 8.33 -3.17
C ARG A 159 6.86 9.66 -2.68
N LEU A 160 5.95 10.28 -3.43
CA LEU A 160 5.34 11.56 -3.08
C LEU A 160 4.58 11.50 -1.75
N ARG A 161 3.85 10.43 -1.47
CA ARG A 161 3.21 10.21 -0.16
C ARG A 161 4.22 10.18 0.98
N SER A 162 5.34 9.49 0.79
CA SER A 162 6.42 9.48 1.78
C SER A 162 7.01 10.88 2.00
N VAL A 163 7.16 11.70 0.95
CA VAL A 163 7.59 13.10 1.07
C VAL A 163 6.58 13.92 1.85
N ARG A 164 5.29 13.83 1.50
CA ARG A 164 4.20 14.51 2.20
C ARG A 164 4.16 14.13 3.67
N ASP A 165 4.23 12.84 3.97
CA ASP A 165 4.15 12.33 5.33
C ASP A 165 5.34 12.84 6.16
N ARG A 166 6.57 12.80 5.62
CA ARG A 166 7.75 13.43 6.25
C ARG A 166 7.62 14.94 6.43
N GLY A 167 7.00 15.63 5.48
CA GLY A 167 6.72 17.07 5.59
C GLY A 167 5.65 17.40 6.63
N SER A 168 4.75 16.46 6.93
CA SER A 168 3.67 16.62 7.91
C SER A 168 4.05 16.20 9.34
N VAL A 169 5.00 15.29 9.50
CA VAL A 169 5.44 14.77 10.80
C VAL A 169 6.43 15.73 11.44
N GLY A 170 6.02 16.40 12.51
CA GLY A 170 6.91 17.22 13.37
C GLY A 170 6.62 18.72 13.40
N LEU A 171 5.67 19.22 12.60
CA LEU A 171 5.36 20.64 12.59
C LEU A 171 4.43 21.02 13.74
N SER A 172 4.95 21.86 14.65
CA SER A 172 4.08 22.84 15.29
C SER A 172 3.40 23.64 14.18
N THR A 173 2.07 23.74 14.21
CA THR A 173 1.33 24.50 13.19
C THR A 173 1.83 25.95 13.16
N PRO A 174 1.76 26.66 12.01
CA PRO A 174 2.10 28.08 11.96
C PRO A 174 1.42 28.89 13.07
N ALA A 175 0.20 28.52 13.45
CA ALA A 175 -0.56 29.13 14.54
C ALA A 175 0.09 28.90 15.91
N GLN A 176 0.56 27.68 16.21
CA GLN A 176 1.25 27.37 17.46
C GLN A 176 2.55 28.16 17.60
N VAL A 177 3.38 28.19 16.56
CA VAL A 177 4.65 28.96 16.58
C VAL A 177 4.39 30.47 16.69
N SER A 178 3.34 30.97 16.00
CA SER A 178 2.95 32.38 16.11
C SER A 178 2.49 32.74 17.53
N SER A 179 1.76 31.84 18.20
CA SER A 179 1.37 32.00 19.60
C SER A 179 2.58 32.05 20.54
N GLU A 180 3.56 31.15 20.35
CA GLU A 180 4.82 31.17 21.11
C GLU A 180 5.57 32.50 20.93
N MET A 181 5.63 33.02 19.69
CA MET A 181 6.25 34.32 19.40
C MET A 181 5.54 35.48 20.11
N GLU A 182 4.21 35.48 20.14
CA GLU A 182 3.44 36.51 20.86
C GLU A 182 3.70 36.46 22.37
N GLU A 183 3.82 35.27 22.96
CA GLU A 183 4.15 35.10 24.37
C GLU A 183 5.56 35.62 24.69
N ILE A 184 6.54 35.30 23.87
CA ILE A 184 7.92 35.79 24.03
C ILE A 184 7.96 37.32 23.91
N ARG A 185 7.21 37.89 22.95
CA ARG A 185 7.11 39.33 22.77
C ARG A 185 6.51 40.03 23.98
N LYS A 186 5.42 39.49 24.54
CA LYS A 186 4.83 40.02 25.79
C LYS A 186 5.81 39.98 26.95
N ARG A 187 6.65 38.94 27.05
CA ARG A 187 7.70 38.85 28.08
C ARG A 187 8.80 39.89 27.85
N LEU A 188 9.24 40.10 26.60
CA LEU A 188 10.23 41.12 26.24
C LEU A 188 9.80 42.53 26.66
N ASP A 189 8.52 42.84 26.52
CA ASP A 189 7.95 44.14 26.91
C ASP A 189 7.94 44.34 28.45
N GLN A 190 7.94 43.26 29.23
CA GLN A 190 7.84 43.28 30.70
C GLN A 190 9.20 43.13 31.41
N THR A 191 10.23 42.66 30.72
CA THR A 191 11.55 42.42 31.30
C THR A 191 12.38 43.71 31.34
N ASN A 192 13.00 44.02 32.48
CA ASN A 192 13.97 45.13 32.61
C ASN A 192 15.42 44.66 32.76
N ASP A 193 15.63 43.36 33.01
CA ASP A 193 16.96 42.76 33.10
C ASP A 193 17.57 42.57 31.70
N SER A 194 18.81 43.04 31.52
CA SER A 194 19.48 43.03 30.21
C SER A 194 19.80 41.62 29.73
N MET A 195 20.24 40.75 30.64
CA MET A 195 20.62 39.37 30.31
C MET A 195 19.39 38.53 29.92
N THR A 196 18.29 38.69 30.65
CA THR A 196 17.01 38.02 30.32
C THR A 196 16.42 38.54 29.01
N ARG A 197 16.54 39.84 28.74
CA ARG A 197 16.11 40.42 27.46
C ARG A 197 16.88 39.82 26.28
N GLU A 198 18.21 39.73 26.37
CA GLU A 198 19.04 39.12 25.31
C GLU A 198 18.67 37.64 25.06
N ALA A 199 18.38 36.87 26.13
CA ALA A 199 17.94 35.48 26.00
C ALA A 199 16.56 35.35 25.32
N LEU A 200 15.64 36.26 25.63
CA LEU A 200 14.31 36.30 25.01
C LEU A 200 14.38 36.76 23.55
N GLU A 201 15.27 37.70 23.21
CA GLU A 201 15.51 38.13 21.81
C GLU A 201 16.01 36.95 20.97
N ARG A 202 17.01 36.19 21.46
CA ARG A 202 17.45 34.95 20.79
C ARG A 202 16.32 33.94 20.63
N SER A 203 15.49 33.77 21.65
CA SER A 203 14.34 32.86 21.58
C SER A 203 13.30 33.31 20.55
N PHE A 204 13.09 34.62 20.42
CA PHE A 204 12.21 35.22 19.43
C PHE A 204 12.75 35.01 18.01
N GLU A 205 14.04 35.25 17.79
CA GLU A 205 14.71 34.99 16.51
C GLU A 205 14.61 33.51 16.09
N LEU A 206 14.83 32.59 17.03
CA LEU A 206 14.66 31.15 16.80
C LEU A 206 13.21 30.80 16.42
N CYS A 207 12.21 31.38 17.10
CA CYS A 207 10.81 31.15 16.75
C CYS A 207 10.44 31.74 15.38
N GLN A 208 11.03 32.88 15.01
CA GLN A 208 10.86 33.47 13.69
C GLN A 208 11.45 32.57 12.58
N GLY A 209 12.64 32.01 12.80
CA GLY A 209 13.25 31.02 11.93
C GLY A 209 12.39 29.76 11.77
N ARG A 210 11.90 29.21 12.89
CA ARG A 210 10.96 28.07 12.90
C ARG A 210 9.68 28.38 12.15
N LEU A 211 9.08 29.56 12.33
CA LEU A 211 7.86 29.94 11.64
C LEU A 211 8.05 30.02 10.12
N GLN A 212 9.19 30.56 9.67
CA GLN A 212 9.53 30.60 8.26
C GLN A 212 9.71 29.19 7.69
N ALA A 213 10.48 28.34 8.37
CA ALA A 213 10.67 26.94 7.99
C ALA A 213 9.35 26.16 7.89
N VAL A 214 8.44 26.33 8.87
CA VAL A 214 7.11 25.71 8.86
C VAL A 214 6.27 26.17 7.67
N ARG A 215 6.32 27.46 7.32
CA ARG A 215 5.59 28.01 6.16
C ARG A 215 6.15 27.45 4.85
N ASP A 216 7.46 27.39 4.72
CA ASP A 216 8.11 26.86 3.53
C ASP A 216 7.78 25.37 3.35
N LEU A 217 7.75 24.59 4.44
CA LEU A 217 7.33 23.19 4.39
C LEU A 217 5.85 23.03 4.04
N SER A 218 4.97 23.91 4.53
CA SER A 218 3.55 23.90 4.16
C SER A 218 3.36 24.08 2.65
N LEU A 219 4.12 24.97 2.01
CA LEU A 219 4.06 25.18 0.57
C LEU A 219 4.56 23.96 -0.21
N VAL A 220 5.60 23.29 0.31
CA VAL A 220 6.13 22.04 -0.25
C VAL A 220 5.06 20.94 -0.18
N VAL A 221 4.39 20.78 0.96
CA VAL A 221 3.30 19.80 1.15
C VAL A 221 2.14 20.09 0.19
N GLU A 222 1.72 21.35 0.08
CA GLU A 222 0.66 21.75 -0.87
C GLU A 222 1.03 21.41 -2.32
N ARG A 223 2.30 21.62 -2.70
CA ARG A 223 2.78 21.23 -4.03
C ARG A 223 2.76 19.72 -4.21
N VAL A 224 3.15 18.93 -3.20
CA VAL A 224 3.06 17.47 -3.25
C VAL A 224 1.62 17.01 -3.42
N ASP A 225 0.67 17.61 -2.70
CA ASP A 225 -0.75 17.27 -2.83
C ASP A 225 -1.29 17.56 -4.25
N ALA A 226 -0.88 18.68 -4.85
CA ALA A 226 -1.21 18.98 -6.25
C ALA A 226 -0.63 17.93 -7.23
N GLN A 227 0.60 17.46 -7.00
CA GLN A 227 1.22 16.41 -7.81
C GLN A 227 0.50 15.06 -7.65
N LEU A 228 0.10 14.70 -6.43
CA LEU A 228 -0.69 13.49 -6.16
C LEU A 228 -2.05 13.53 -6.88
N GLU A 229 -2.72 14.69 -6.91
CA GLU A 229 -3.99 14.84 -7.65
C GLU A 229 -3.77 14.73 -9.16
N MET A 230 -2.71 15.31 -9.70
CA MET A 230 -2.36 15.16 -11.12
C MET A 230 -2.09 13.69 -11.48
N LEU A 231 -1.34 12.95 -10.65
CA LEU A 231 -1.15 11.50 -10.83
C LEU A 231 -2.50 10.75 -10.81
N ALA A 232 -3.41 11.14 -9.91
CA ALA A 232 -4.74 10.53 -9.83
C ALA A 232 -5.57 10.80 -11.08
N GLN A 233 -5.47 11.99 -11.67
CA GLN A 233 -6.14 12.34 -12.93
C GLN A 233 -5.56 11.55 -14.11
N SER A 234 -4.23 11.47 -14.21
CA SER A 234 -3.55 10.72 -15.27
C SER A 234 -3.88 9.23 -15.21
N MET A 235 -3.86 8.63 -14.01
CA MET A 235 -4.23 7.24 -13.81
C MET A 235 -5.71 6.97 -14.15
N ARG A 236 -6.63 7.88 -13.79
CA ARG A 236 -8.05 7.79 -14.18
C ARG A 236 -8.23 7.88 -15.69
N GLY A 237 -7.54 8.81 -16.34
CA GLY A 237 -7.56 8.93 -17.81
C GLY A 237 -7.09 7.65 -18.49
N MET A 238 -6.04 7.02 -17.95
CA MET A 238 -5.56 5.74 -18.46
C MET A 238 -6.56 4.60 -18.26
N ARG A 239 -7.14 4.48 -17.06
CA ARG A 239 -8.22 3.53 -16.78
C ARG A 239 -9.36 3.70 -17.79
N ASP A 240 -9.79 4.93 -18.04
CA ASP A 240 -10.90 5.22 -18.95
C ASP A 240 -10.56 4.88 -20.41
N SER A 241 -9.32 5.11 -20.84
CA SER A 241 -8.82 4.68 -22.15
C SER A 241 -8.81 3.15 -22.29
N LEU A 242 -8.31 2.42 -21.29
CA LEU A 242 -8.37 0.96 -21.27
C LEU A 242 -9.81 0.44 -21.26
N GLN A 243 -10.70 1.08 -20.50
CA GLN A 243 -12.10 0.69 -20.43
C GLN A 243 -12.80 0.89 -21.78
N ARG A 244 -12.54 2.02 -22.46
CA ARG A 244 -13.03 2.24 -23.83
C ARG A 244 -12.53 1.18 -24.80
N LEU A 245 -11.25 0.83 -24.73
CA LEU A 245 -10.69 -0.26 -25.54
C LEU A 245 -11.36 -1.61 -25.24
N SER A 246 -11.72 -1.88 -23.98
CA SER A 246 -12.40 -3.13 -23.63
C SER A 246 -13.81 -3.26 -24.21
N THR A 247 -14.42 -2.14 -24.58
CA THR A 247 -15.72 -2.08 -25.25
C THR A 247 -15.63 -1.90 -26.76
N ALA A 248 -14.43 -1.69 -27.31
CA ALA A 248 -14.24 -1.45 -28.73
C ALA A 248 -14.38 -2.75 -29.56
N PRO A 249 -14.86 -2.67 -30.81
CA PRO A 249 -14.92 -3.82 -31.71
C PRO A 249 -13.53 -4.43 -31.95
N SER A 250 -13.47 -5.75 -32.12
CA SER A 250 -12.22 -6.53 -32.23
C SER A 250 -11.33 -6.20 -33.44
N ASP A 251 -11.84 -5.44 -34.41
CA ASP A 251 -11.12 -5.04 -35.63
C ASP A 251 -10.44 -3.66 -35.51
N THR A 252 -10.50 -3.02 -34.32
CA THR A 252 -9.94 -1.69 -34.08
C THR A 252 -8.43 -1.79 -33.87
N ASN A 253 -7.64 -1.05 -34.65
CA ASN A 253 -6.19 -1.00 -34.49
C ASN A 253 -5.80 -0.46 -33.09
N TRP A 254 -4.90 -1.17 -32.41
CA TRP A 254 -4.56 -1.05 -31.00
C TRP A 254 -3.52 0.04 -30.76
N GLU A 255 -3.82 1.29 -31.13
CA GLU A 255 -2.92 2.41 -30.83
C GLU A 255 -3.32 3.05 -29.51
N LEU A 256 -2.72 2.56 -28.42
CA LEU A 256 -2.85 3.16 -27.11
C LEU A 256 -1.75 4.20 -26.94
N ASP A 257 -2.15 5.47 -26.88
CA ASP A 257 -1.22 6.56 -26.59
C ASP A 257 -0.81 6.55 -25.11
N LEU A 258 0.45 6.17 -24.86
CA LEU A 258 1.07 6.16 -23.54
C LEU A 258 1.87 7.44 -23.26
N GLN A 259 2.00 8.34 -24.23
CA GLN A 259 2.78 9.57 -24.08
C GLN A 259 2.27 10.44 -22.92
N PRO A 260 0.95 10.65 -22.71
CA PRO A 260 0.47 11.44 -21.58
C PRO A 260 0.89 10.87 -20.22
N LEU A 261 0.98 9.55 -20.08
CA LEU A 261 1.41 8.92 -18.84
C LEU A 261 2.91 9.08 -18.63
N ARG A 262 3.70 8.90 -19.69
CA ARG A 262 5.15 9.10 -19.65
C ARG A 262 5.49 10.53 -19.26
N ASP A 263 4.85 11.50 -19.90
CA ASP A 263 5.00 12.92 -19.60
C ASP A 263 4.60 13.22 -18.14
N THR A 264 3.51 12.63 -17.65
CA THR A 264 3.10 12.80 -16.24
C THR A 264 4.13 12.23 -15.27
N VAL A 265 4.64 11.02 -15.52
CA VAL A 265 5.65 10.37 -14.67
C VAL A 265 6.94 11.17 -14.67
N GLU A 266 7.42 11.61 -15.84
CA GLU A 266 8.63 12.41 -15.95
C GLU A 266 8.50 13.75 -15.22
N HIS A 267 7.35 14.41 -15.39
CA HIS A 267 7.05 15.68 -14.71
C HIS A 267 7.00 15.50 -13.19
N ALA A 268 6.27 14.50 -12.69
CA ALA A 268 6.19 14.20 -11.27
C ALA A 268 7.55 13.81 -10.67
N SER A 269 8.31 12.98 -11.39
CA SER A 269 9.64 12.53 -10.95
C SER A 269 10.63 13.68 -10.79
N PHE A 270 10.68 14.57 -11.78
CA PHE A 270 11.53 15.76 -11.75
C PHE A 270 11.17 16.68 -10.57
N HIS A 271 9.89 16.96 -10.36
CA HIS A 271 9.45 17.84 -9.28
C HIS A 271 9.61 17.21 -7.89
N SER A 272 9.40 15.90 -7.76
CA SER A 272 9.54 15.22 -6.48
C SER A 272 10.98 15.20 -5.98
N GLN A 273 12.00 15.12 -6.85
CA GLN A 273 13.41 15.23 -6.41
C GLN A 273 13.71 16.61 -5.80
N ALA A 274 13.20 17.68 -6.42
CA ALA A 274 13.35 19.03 -5.88
C ALA A 274 12.60 19.20 -4.55
N LEU A 275 11.42 18.59 -4.42
CA LEU A 275 10.63 18.60 -3.19
C LEU A 275 11.31 17.81 -2.07
N GLU A 276 11.90 16.65 -2.38
CA GLU A 276 12.70 15.87 -1.43
C GLU A 276 13.88 16.65 -0.88
N ALA A 277 14.61 17.35 -1.75
CA ALA A 277 15.70 18.23 -1.33
C ALA A 277 15.21 19.34 -0.39
N ALA A 278 14.10 19.99 -0.73
CA ALA A 278 13.51 21.05 0.09
C ALA A 278 13.02 20.55 1.45
N VAL A 279 12.35 19.39 1.51
CA VAL A 279 11.93 18.78 2.80
C VAL A 279 13.15 18.47 3.66
N ASN A 280 14.20 17.86 3.08
CA ASN A 280 15.40 17.51 3.81
C ASN A 280 16.12 18.76 4.34
N GLU A 281 16.24 19.83 3.55
CA GLU A 281 16.84 21.09 3.97
C GLU A 281 16.10 21.69 5.17
N VAL A 282 14.77 21.77 5.08
CA VAL A 282 13.95 22.30 6.19
C VAL A 282 14.05 21.43 7.44
N GLN A 283 14.07 20.09 7.30
CA GLN A 283 14.24 19.18 8.43
C GLN A 283 15.61 19.26 9.10
N THR A 284 16.66 19.67 8.37
CA THR A 284 17.98 19.89 8.97
C THR A 284 18.12 21.23 9.69
N LEU A 285 17.21 22.18 9.43
CA LEU A 285 17.20 23.51 10.03
C LEU A 285 16.32 23.62 11.29
N GLY A 286 15.35 22.72 11.44
CA GLY A 286 14.43 22.66 12.60
C GLY A 286 14.93 21.76 13.71
#